data_AF-A0A8T5T728-F1
#
_entry.id   AF-A0A8T5T728-F1
#
_cell.length_a   1.000
_cell.length_b   1.000
_cell.length_c   1.000
_cell.angle_alpha   90.00
_cell.angle_beta   90.00
_cell.angle_gamma   90.00
#
_symmetry.space_group_name_H-M   'P 1'
#
loop_
_entity.id
_entity.type
_entity.pdbx_description
1 polymer ?
#
loop_
_entity_poly.entity_id
_entity_poly.type
_entity_poly.pdbx_seq_one_letter_code
_entity_poly.pdbx_strand_id
1 'polypeptide(L)'
;MIISEDTKEVSKLLKGIVICRQTGVYLLDLIIDSEINPILLSSFVGALGMFGSENMGKIEEIIIKGLDIQMIIVNKYDLFLIAILDKKVVREDIHAEAEKALDIFYSVYKDEIGDCVDLCIFEPFKKALYAQIDDFFNKITENSEIGDFGFFTNAITKLRNETH
;
A
#
# COMPACT_ATOMS: atom_id res chain seq x y z
N MET A 1 -15.44 -13.19 8.16
CA MET A 1 -14.01 -13.39 8.45
C MET A 1 -13.80 -12.97 9.90
N ILE A 2 -13.43 -13.90 10.77
CA ILE A 2 -13.25 -13.63 12.21
C ILE A 2 -11.87 -13.01 12.35
N ILE A 3 -11.82 -11.74 12.73
CA ILE A 3 -10.58 -10.99 12.95
C ILE A 3 -10.14 -11.29 14.39
N SER A 4 -8.93 -11.83 14.56
CA SER A 4 -8.34 -12.16 15.86
C SER A 4 -8.03 -10.90 16.69
N GLU A 5 -7.81 -11.03 18.00
CA GLU A 5 -7.52 -9.89 18.88
C GLU A 5 -6.18 -9.19 18.55
N ASP A 6 -5.17 -9.93 18.09
CA ASP A 6 -3.88 -9.35 17.66
C ASP A 6 -4.03 -8.51 16.38
N THR A 7 -4.87 -8.95 15.45
CA THR A 7 -5.25 -8.15 14.26
C THR A 7 -5.96 -6.83 14.60
N LYS A 8 -6.49 -6.64 15.82
CA LYS A 8 -7.06 -5.33 16.25
C LYS A 8 -6.01 -4.32 16.69
N GLU A 9 -4.79 -4.73 17.02
CA GLU A 9 -3.72 -3.78 17.36
C GLU A 9 -2.99 -3.30 16.11
N VAL A 10 -2.71 -4.20 15.16
CA VAL A 10 -2.22 -3.85 13.82
C VAL A 10 -3.16 -2.88 13.11
N SER A 11 -4.49 -3.06 13.27
CA SER A 11 -5.51 -2.17 12.71
C SER A 11 -5.51 -0.75 13.29
N LYS A 12 -4.81 -0.49 14.41
CA LYS A 12 -4.73 0.85 15.01
C LYS A 12 -3.62 1.69 14.40
N LEU A 13 -2.54 1.06 13.91
CA LEU A 13 -1.33 1.74 13.47
C LEU A 13 -1.33 2.00 11.96
N LEU A 14 -1.70 1.00 11.16
CA LEU A 14 -1.93 1.17 9.72
C LEU A 14 -3.42 1.40 9.46
N LYS A 15 -3.74 2.52 8.83
CA LYS A 15 -5.10 2.93 8.48
C LYS A 15 -5.48 2.50 7.06
N GLY A 16 -4.50 2.37 6.17
CA GLY A 16 -4.68 1.71 4.89
C GLY A 16 -3.48 1.83 3.96
N ILE A 17 -3.55 1.12 2.85
CA ILE A 17 -2.63 1.25 1.72
C ILE A 17 -3.45 1.52 0.47
N VAL A 18 -2.96 2.41 -0.39
CA VAL A 18 -3.56 2.69 -1.69
C VAL A 18 -2.48 2.66 -2.76
N ILE A 19 -2.76 2.00 -3.88
CA ILE A 19 -1.96 2.03 -5.09
C ILE A 19 -2.77 2.73 -6.18
N CYS A 20 -2.19 3.75 -6.80
CA CYS A 20 -2.81 4.49 -7.89
C CYS A 20 -1.77 4.89 -8.95
N ARG A 21 -2.22 5.25 -10.15
CA ARG A 21 -1.36 5.87 -11.16
C ARG A 21 -0.97 7.28 -10.72
N GLN A 22 0.12 7.81 -11.25
CA GLN A 22 0.52 9.20 -11.01
C GLN A 22 -0.57 10.22 -11.37
N THR A 23 -1.47 9.86 -12.28
CA THR A 23 -2.65 10.67 -12.65
C THR A 23 -3.73 10.71 -11.56
N GLY A 24 -3.58 9.96 -10.48
CA GLY A 24 -4.57 9.79 -9.41
C GLY A 24 -5.63 8.71 -9.69
N VAL A 25 -5.52 8.00 -10.82
CA VAL A 25 -6.41 6.87 -11.13
C VAL A 25 -6.12 5.72 -10.19
N TYR A 26 -7.10 5.43 -9.35
CA TYR A 26 -7.08 4.37 -8.35
C TYR A 26 -6.96 2.97 -8.99
N LEU A 27 -6.14 2.09 -8.41
CA LEU A 27 -5.95 0.70 -8.86
C LEU A 27 -6.27 -0.32 -7.76
N LEU A 28 -5.79 -0.09 -6.54
CA LEU A 28 -5.97 -1.01 -5.42
C LEU A 28 -5.98 -0.24 -4.11
N ASP A 29 -6.77 -0.70 -3.15
CA ASP A 29 -6.62 -0.34 -1.74
C ASP A 29 -6.69 -1.57 -0.86
N LEU A 30 -6.13 -1.38 0.32
CA LEU A 30 -6.50 -2.08 1.53
C LEU A 30 -6.79 -1.01 2.59
N ILE A 31 -8.06 -0.60 2.70
CA ILE A 31 -8.49 0.33 3.76
C ILE A 31 -8.94 -0.44 5.00
N ILE A 32 -8.35 -0.08 6.14
CA ILE A 32 -8.67 -0.63 7.45
C ILE A 32 -9.58 0.35 8.21
N ASP A 33 -9.33 1.66 8.04
CA ASP A 33 -10.12 2.73 8.65
C ASP A 33 -11.22 3.23 7.71
N SER A 34 -12.48 3.00 8.09
CA SER A 34 -13.64 3.35 7.26
C SER A 34 -13.83 4.85 7.02
N GLU A 35 -13.15 5.72 7.78
CA GLU A 35 -13.18 7.17 7.54
C GLU A 35 -12.34 7.59 6.31
N ILE A 36 -11.49 6.70 5.79
CA ILE A 36 -10.63 6.97 4.63
C ILE A 36 -11.34 6.56 3.34
N ASN A 37 -11.49 7.53 2.43
CA ASN A 37 -11.94 7.27 1.07
C ASN A 37 -10.75 7.15 0.11
N PRO A 38 -10.44 5.95 -0.41
CA PRO A 38 -9.23 5.72 -1.22
C PRO A 38 -9.28 6.42 -2.58
N ILE A 39 -10.46 6.62 -3.16
CA ILE A 39 -10.63 7.30 -4.45
C ILE A 39 -10.32 8.79 -4.30
N LEU A 40 -10.87 9.43 -3.27
CA LEU A 40 -10.59 10.85 -2.99
C LEU A 40 -9.12 11.08 -2.65
N LEU A 41 -8.52 10.16 -1.89
CA LEU A 41 -7.11 10.23 -1.50
C LEU A 41 -6.17 10.03 -2.70
N SER A 42 -6.45 9.06 -3.57
CA SER A 42 -5.71 8.87 -4.84
C SER A 42 -5.79 10.12 -5.72
N SER A 43 -6.99 10.70 -5.83
CA SER A 43 -7.22 11.92 -6.60
C SER A 43 -6.47 13.11 -6.01
N PHE A 44 -6.46 13.25 -4.67
CA PHE A 44 -5.70 14.29 -3.97
C PHE A 44 -4.21 14.17 -4.24
N VAL A 45 -3.62 12.98 -4.09
CA VAL A 45 -2.18 12.76 -4.34
C VAL A 45 -1.83 12.98 -5.82
N GLY A 46 -2.66 12.50 -6.75
CA GLY A 46 -2.48 12.79 -8.18
C GLY A 46 -2.53 14.29 -8.50
N ALA A 47 -3.45 15.03 -7.86
CA ALA A 47 -3.57 16.47 -8.04
C ALA A 47 -2.35 17.24 -7.51
N LEU A 48 -1.57 16.69 -6.58
CA LEU A 48 -0.32 17.32 -6.13
C LEU A 48 0.67 17.57 -7.27
N GLY A 49 0.61 16.79 -8.35
CA GLY A 49 1.43 17.04 -9.53
C GLY A 49 1.05 18.28 -10.32
N MET A 50 -0.19 18.77 -10.17
CA MET A 50 -0.60 20.04 -10.76
C MET A 50 0.04 21.24 -10.05
N PHE A 51 0.46 21.08 -8.80
CA PHE A 51 1.14 22.14 -8.03
C PHE A 51 2.63 22.28 -8.38
N GLY A 52 3.20 21.31 -9.09
CA GLY A 52 4.55 21.39 -9.62
C GLY A 52 4.97 20.03 -10.16
N SER A 53 4.99 19.89 -11.49
CA SER A 53 5.48 18.68 -12.17
C SER A 53 6.92 18.35 -11.79
N GLU A 54 7.70 19.35 -11.39
CA GLU A 54 9.07 19.19 -10.90
C GLU A 54 9.16 18.59 -9.49
N ASN A 55 8.06 18.54 -8.74
CA ASN A 55 7.97 18.02 -7.38
C ASN A 55 7.22 16.67 -7.29
N MET A 56 6.62 16.22 -8.39
CA MET A 56 6.05 14.88 -8.50
C MET A 56 7.14 13.83 -8.28
N GLY A 57 6.92 12.93 -7.30
CA GLY A 57 7.93 11.96 -6.83
C GLY A 57 8.92 12.48 -5.78
N LYS A 58 8.88 13.77 -5.41
CA LYS A 58 9.62 14.31 -4.27
C LYS A 58 8.76 14.44 -3.00
N ILE A 59 7.46 14.21 -3.13
CA ILE A 59 6.54 14.21 -1.99
C ILE A 59 6.56 12.81 -1.40
N GLU A 60 7.38 12.63 -0.37
CA GLU A 60 7.54 11.36 0.35
C GLU A 60 6.60 11.28 1.56
N GLU A 61 6.15 12.43 2.09
CA GLU A 61 5.35 12.50 3.32
C GLU A 61 4.26 13.59 3.24
N ILE A 62 3.05 13.26 3.69
CA ILE A 62 1.95 14.22 3.92
C ILE A 62 1.38 14.00 5.32
N ILE A 63 1.16 15.09 6.07
CA ILE A 63 0.57 15.03 7.42
C ILE A 63 -0.77 15.77 7.41
N ILE A 64 -1.85 15.07 7.73
CA ILE A 64 -3.20 15.64 7.82
C ILE A 64 -3.61 15.71 9.29
N LYS A 65 -3.35 16.87 9.91
CA LYS A 65 -3.61 17.09 11.34
C LYS A 65 -5.07 16.94 11.75
N GLY A 66 -6.02 17.21 10.86
CA GLY A 66 -7.46 17.09 11.16
C GLY A 66 -7.96 15.65 11.27
N LEU A 67 -7.20 14.68 10.77
CA LEU A 67 -7.50 13.25 10.81
C LEU A 67 -6.47 12.47 11.64
N ASP A 68 -5.48 13.15 12.21
CA ASP A 68 -4.33 12.55 12.90
C ASP A 68 -3.61 11.43 12.11
N ILE A 69 -3.65 11.53 10.77
CA ILE A 69 -2.97 10.59 9.87
C ILE A 69 -1.69 11.18 9.29
N GLN A 70 -0.78 10.28 9.00
CA GLN A 70 0.43 10.51 8.24
C GLN A 70 0.44 9.58 7.03
N MET A 71 0.80 10.11 5.87
CA MET A 71 0.90 9.38 4.63
C MET A 71 2.37 9.28 4.23
N ILE A 72 2.85 8.07 3.98
CA ILE A 72 4.13 7.81 3.32
C ILE A 72 3.82 7.49 1.86
N ILE A 73 4.51 8.17 0.95
CA ILE A 73 4.25 8.10 -0.48
C ILE A 73 5.52 7.63 -1.17
N VAL A 74 5.42 6.50 -1.85
CA VAL A 74 6.47 5.98 -2.73
C VAL A 74 6.03 6.19 -4.18
N ASN A 75 6.93 6.69 -5.02
CA ASN A 75 6.70 6.87 -6.44
C ASN A 75 7.68 6.03 -7.27
N LYS A 76 7.16 5.10 -8.08
CA LYS A 76 7.95 4.30 -9.01
C LYS A 76 7.06 3.77 -10.15
N TYR A 77 7.63 3.58 -11.33
CA TYR A 77 6.92 3.01 -12.50
C TYR A 77 5.61 3.74 -12.89
N ASP A 78 5.58 5.06 -12.74
CA ASP A 78 4.37 5.88 -12.95
C ASP A 78 3.19 5.52 -12.02
N LEU A 79 3.50 4.91 -10.88
CA LEU A 79 2.58 4.55 -9.82
C LEU A 79 2.97 5.24 -8.50
N PHE A 80 1.96 5.49 -7.69
CA PHE A 80 2.09 5.79 -6.28
C PHE A 80 1.64 4.61 -5.44
N LEU A 81 2.43 4.28 -4.41
CA LEU A 81 1.96 3.55 -3.24
C LEU A 81 1.89 4.52 -2.07
N ILE A 82 0.73 4.58 -1.45
CA ILE A 82 0.43 5.48 -0.35
C ILE A 82 0.08 4.65 0.88
N ALA A 83 0.99 4.61 1.86
CA ALA A 83 0.74 3.99 3.15
C ALA A 83 0.21 5.05 4.12
N ILE A 84 -0.95 4.80 4.72
CA ILE A 84 -1.64 5.72 5.61
C ILE A 84 -1.53 5.16 7.03
N LEU A 85 -0.90 5.92 7.90
CA LEU A 85 -0.52 5.52 9.25
C LEU A 85 -1.15 6.48 10.27
N ASP A 86 -1.38 5.97 11.47
CA ASP A 86 -1.55 6.83 12.63
C ASP A 86 -0.25 7.62 12.88
N LYS A 87 -0.38 8.89 13.24
CA LYS A 87 0.76 9.79 13.48
C LYS A 87 1.74 9.29 14.55
N LYS A 88 1.36 8.34 15.39
CA LYS A 88 2.19 7.79 16.48
C LYS A 88 3.13 6.66 16.04
N VAL A 89 3.06 6.21 14.79
CA VAL A 89 3.84 5.06 14.30
C VAL A 89 5.30 5.43 14.04
N VAL A 90 6.22 4.56 14.49
CA VAL A 90 7.67 4.65 14.19
C VAL A 90 7.92 4.25 12.74
N ARG A 91 8.73 5.04 12.05
CA ARG A 91 8.81 5.08 10.57
C ARG A 91 9.88 4.17 9.98
N GLU A 92 10.71 3.58 10.84
CA GLU A 92 11.85 2.78 10.39
C GLU A 92 11.35 1.66 9.45
N ASP A 93 11.98 1.58 8.29
CA ASP A 93 11.74 0.61 7.22
C ASP A 93 10.39 0.66 6.46
N ILE A 94 9.37 1.41 6.90
CA ILE A 94 8.06 1.46 6.19
C ILE A 94 8.23 1.95 4.74
N HIS A 95 9.11 2.91 4.49
CA HIS A 95 9.38 3.39 3.12
C HIS A 95 9.99 2.30 2.25
N ALA A 96 10.98 1.55 2.77
CA ALA A 96 11.62 0.46 2.05
C ALA A 96 10.64 -0.69 1.79
N GLU A 97 9.76 -0.98 2.74
CA GLU A 97 8.70 -1.99 2.59
C GLU A 97 7.65 -1.58 1.55
N ALA A 98 7.26 -0.30 1.54
CA ALA A 98 6.40 0.28 0.52
C ALA A 98 7.03 0.22 -0.88
N GLU A 99 8.33 0.52 -1.01
CA GLU A 99 9.06 0.38 -2.28
C GLU A 99 9.08 -1.07 -2.78
N LYS A 100 9.39 -2.03 -1.92
CA LYS A 100 9.38 -3.46 -2.27
C LYS A 100 7.99 -3.92 -2.70
N ALA A 101 6.93 -3.52 -1.99
CA ALA A 101 5.56 -3.86 -2.34
C ALA A 101 5.19 -3.32 -3.73
N LEU A 102 5.60 -2.09 -4.05
CA LEU A 102 5.38 -1.48 -5.36
C LEU A 102 6.18 -2.17 -6.47
N ASP A 103 7.43 -2.59 -6.19
CA ASP A 103 8.25 -3.40 -7.10
C ASP A 103 7.58 -4.73 -7.45
N ILE A 104 7.04 -5.43 -6.45
CA ILE A 104 6.33 -6.69 -6.65
C ILE A 104 5.05 -6.47 -7.44
N PHE A 105 4.26 -5.44 -7.09
CA PHE A 105 3.03 -5.11 -7.79
C PHE A 105 3.30 -4.88 -9.28
N TYR A 106 4.27 -4.02 -9.60
CA TYR A 106 4.63 -3.74 -10.98
C TYR A 106 5.17 -4.99 -11.71
N SER A 107 6.05 -5.75 -11.07
CA SER A 107 6.60 -7.01 -11.62
C SER A 107 5.50 -7.98 -12.07
N VAL A 108 4.45 -8.13 -11.26
CA VAL A 108 3.38 -9.10 -11.52
C VAL A 108 2.36 -8.57 -12.52
N TYR A 109 2.04 -7.27 -12.47
CA TYR A 109 0.88 -6.69 -13.16
C TYR A 109 1.22 -5.64 -14.22
N LYS A 110 2.48 -5.49 -14.61
CA LYS A 110 2.93 -4.46 -15.57
C LYS A 110 2.13 -4.45 -16.88
N ASP A 111 1.65 -5.60 -17.34
CA ASP A 111 0.95 -5.72 -18.61
C ASP A 111 -0.53 -5.30 -18.47
N GLU A 112 -1.08 -5.39 -17.26
CA GLU A 112 -2.46 -5.05 -16.94
C GLU A 112 -2.61 -3.60 -16.45
N ILE A 113 -1.58 -3.02 -15.81
CA ILE A 113 -1.64 -1.69 -15.18
C ILE A 113 -2.08 -0.58 -16.14
N GLY A 114 -1.72 -0.64 -17.43
CA GLY A 114 -1.99 0.42 -18.43
C GLY A 114 -3.45 0.46 -18.90
N ASP A 115 -4.02 -0.70 -19.20
CA ASP A 115 -5.36 -0.84 -19.81
C ASP A 115 -6.39 -1.51 -18.88
N CYS A 116 -6.09 -1.60 -17.58
CA CYS A 116 -6.97 -2.21 -16.59
C CYS A 116 -8.36 -1.56 -16.57
N VAL A 117 -9.38 -2.34 -16.96
CA VAL A 117 -10.80 -1.98 -16.83
C VAL A 117 -11.43 -2.64 -15.59
N ASP A 118 -10.92 -3.81 -15.19
CA ASP A 118 -11.41 -4.58 -14.04
C ASP A 118 -10.35 -4.66 -12.94
N LEU A 119 -10.61 -4.00 -11.81
CA LEU A 119 -9.70 -3.97 -10.66
C LEU A 119 -9.64 -5.30 -9.90
N CYS A 120 -10.58 -6.22 -10.14
CA CYS A 120 -10.62 -7.53 -9.48
C CYS A 120 -9.37 -8.37 -9.78
N ILE A 121 -8.66 -8.07 -10.88
CA ILE A 121 -7.40 -8.74 -11.23
C ILE A 121 -6.30 -8.55 -10.16
N PHE A 122 -6.41 -7.51 -9.34
CA PHE A 122 -5.46 -7.19 -8.27
C PHE A 122 -5.83 -7.82 -6.91
N GLU A 123 -6.98 -8.50 -6.79
CA GLU A 123 -7.39 -9.15 -5.54
C GLU A 123 -6.38 -10.17 -4.97
N PRO A 124 -5.67 -10.99 -5.79
CA PRO A 124 -4.61 -11.86 -5.28
C PRO A 124 -3.49 -11.07 -4.59
N PHE A 125 -3.12 -9.91 -5.14
CA PHE A 125 -2.15 -9.01 -4.54
C PHE A 125 -2.68 -8.43 -3.23
N LYS A 126 -3.93 -7.97 -3.20
CA LYS A 126 -4.55 -7.43 -1.98
C LYS A 126 -4.50 -8.42 -0.82
N LYS A 127 -4.77 -9.70 -1.08
CA LYS A 127 -4.65 -10.78 -0.08
C LYS A 127 -3.21 -10.98 0.40
N ALA A 128 -2.25 -10.99 -0.53
CA ALA A 128 -0.84 -11.11 -0.17
C ALA A 128 -0.37 -9.90 0.65
N LEU A 129 -0.74 -8.69 0.24
CA LEU A 129 -0.40 -7.43 0.93
C LEU A 129 -0.93 -7.41 2.36
N TYR A 130 -2.15 -7.92 2.57
CA TYR A 130 -2.70 -8.06 3.92
C TYR A 130 -1.82 -8.96 4.82
N ALA A 131 -1.36 -10.11 4.31
CA ALA A 131 -0.46 -10.98 5.04
C ALA A 131 0.90 -10.30 5.33
N GLN A 132 1.41 -9.46 4.40
CA GLN A 132 2.64 -8.68 4.61
C GLN A 132 2.54 -7.77 5.82
N ILE A 133 1.44 -7.04 5.90
CA ILE A 133 1.20 -6.03 6.92
C ILE A 133 1.14 -6.73 8.27
N ASP A 134 0.41 -7.84 8.34
CA ASP A 134 0.31 -8.64 9.55
C ASP A 134 1.71 -9.11 10.01
N ASP A 135 2.50 -9.69 9.09
CA ASP A 135 3.88 -10.12 9.38
C ASP A 135 4.80 -8.96 9.82
N PHE A 136 4.73 -7.80 9.17
CA PHE A 136 5.56 -6.63 9.47
C PHE A 136 5.26 -6.08 10.87
N PHE A 137 3.98 -5.89 11.20
CA PHE A 137 3.61 -5.36 12.51
C PHE A 137 3.87 -6.37 13.62
N ASN A 138 3.69 -7.67 13.38
CA ASN A 138 4.06 -8.73 14.33
C ASN A 138 5.58 -8.75 14.62
N LYS A 139 6.43 -8.51 13.61
CA LYS A 139 7.90 -8.42 13.80
C LYS A 139 8.32 -7.19 14.61
N ILE A 140 7.65 -6.06 14.40
CA ILE A 140 7.93 -4.81 15.13
C ILE A 140 7.53 -4.94 16.61
N THR A 141 6.45 -5.66 16.92
CA THR A 141 6.08 -5.94 18.32
C THR A 141 7.00 -6.96 19.01
N GLU A 142 7.70 -7.81 18.25
CA GLU A 142 8.54 -8.90 18.80
C GLU A 142 10.07 -8.65 18.80
N ASN A 143 10.57 -7.51 18.30
CA ASN A 143 12.02 -7.22 18.15
C ASN A 143 12.79 -8.30 17.34
N SER A 144 12.23 -8.79 16.22
CA SER A 144 12.85 -9.85 15.39
C SER A 144 13.21 -9.39 13.98
N GLU A 145 14.29 -9.96 13.41
CA GLU A 145 14.89 -9.57 12.12
C GLU A 145 13.90 -9.64 10.93
N ILE A 146 14.01 -8.66 10.03
CA ILE A 146 13.15 -8.50 8.86
C ILE A 146 13.40 -9.63 7.85
N GLY A 147 12.54 -10.65 7.89
CA GLY A 147 12.55 -11.76 6.93
C GLY A 147 12.21 -11.36 5.48
N ASP A 148 12.82 -12.07 4.51
CA ASP A 148 12.89 -11.76 3.08
C ASP A 148 11.59 -12.04 2.28
N PHE A 149 11.40 -11.26 1.20
CA PHE A 149 10.18 -11.10 0.40
C PHE A 149 9.92 -12.14 -0.70
N GLY A 150 10.82 -13.12 -0.89
CA GLY A 150 10.65 -14.21 -1.86
C GLY A 150 9.35 -15.02 -1.69
N PHE A 151 8.64 -14.83 -0.57
CA PHE A 151 7.30 -15.36 -0.32
C PHE A 151 6.23 -14.78 -1.28
N PHE A 152 6.25 -13.48 -1.57
CA PHE A 152 5.20 -12.79 -2.33
C PHE A 152 5.08 -13.29 -3.76
N THR A 153 6.21 -13.35 -4.46
CA THR A 153 6.23 -13.80 -5.85
C THR A 153 5.68 -15.21 -5.96
N ASN A 154 6.04 -16.10 -5.03
CA ASN A 154 5.57 -17.48 -5.01
C ASN A 154 4.08 -17.59 -4.60
N ALA A 155 3.65 -16.84 -3.59
CA ALA A 155 2.27 -16.81 -3.12
C ALA A 155 1.31 -16.25 -4.17
N ILE A 156 1.67 -15.13 -4.80
CA ILE A 156 0.87 -14.50 -5.86
C ILE A 156 0.83 -15.38 -7.10
N THR A 157 1.95 -16.01 -7.49
CA THR A 157 1.99 -16.95 -8.62
C THR A 157 1.10 -18.17 -8.36
N LYS A 158 1.11 -18.73 -7.15
CA LYS A 158 0.22 -19.83 -6.76
C LYS A 158 -1.25 -19.40 -6.80
N LEU A 159 -1.58 -18.27 -6.18
CA LEU A 159 -2.97 -17.76 -6.15
C LEU A 159 -3.51 -17.49 -7.56
N ARG A 160 -2.68 -16.95 -8.47
CA ARG A 160 -3.06 -16.70 -9.87
C ARG A 160 -3.29 -17.98 -10.66
N ASN A 161 -2.51 -19.03 -10.39
CA ASN A 161 -2.64 -20.31 -11.08
C ASN A 161 -3.78 -21.18 -10.52
N GLU A 162 -4.22 -20.95 -9.29
CA GLU A 162 -5.38 -21.64 -8.67
C GLU A 162 -6.73 -21.02 -9.05
N THR A 163 -6.76 -19.86 -9.71
CA THR A 163 -7.99 -19.18 -10.15
C THR A 163 -8.39 -19.48 -11.61
N HIS A 164 -7.70 -20.41 -12.28
CA HIS A 164 -7.98 -20.86 -13.65
C HIS A 164 -8.52 -22.28 -13.73
#